data_AF-A0A6B3UJ43-F1
#
_entry.id   AF-A0A6B3UJ43-F1
#
_cell.length_a   1.000
_cell.length_b   1.000
_cell.length_c   1.000
_cell.angle_alpha   90.00
_cell.angle_beta   90.00
_cell.angle_gamma   90.00
#
_symmetry.space_group_name_H-M   'P 1'
#
loop_
_entity.id
_entity.type
_entity.pdbx_description
1 polymer ?
#
loop_
_entity_poly.entity_id
_entity_poly.type
_entity_poly.pdbx_seq_one_letter_code
_entity_poly.pdbx_strand_id
1 'polypeptide(L)'
;MPKSVFTDAYRLLIEDLVAARRAKKVSQAELASRLAKVKSFIAKVERRGRRLDVLEFCAVSRALGYDESELLARVVARLPREIEI
;
A
#
# COMPACT_ATOMS: atom_id res chain seq x y z
N MET A 1 -20.35 -15.66 5.43
CA MET A 1 -19.96 -14.22 5.41
C MET A 1 -18.45 -14.17 5.37
N PRO A 2 -17.78 -13.61 4.35
CA PRO A 2 -16.33 -13.59 4.40
C PRO A 2 -15.93 -12.60 5.50
N LYS A 3 -15.38 -13.14 6.59
CA LYS A 3 -14.85 -12.40 7.73
C LYS A 3 -13.74 -11.48 7.22
N SER A 4 -13.98 -10.18 7.34
CA SER A 4 -13.00 -9.09 7.31
C SER A 4 -11.76 -9.29 6.42
N VAL A 5 -11.91 -9.03 5.11
CA VAL A 5 -10.76 -8.58 4.28
C VAL A 5 -10.35 -7.14 4.69
N PHE A 6 -11.01 -6.55 5.68
CA PHE A 6 -11.01 -5.13 6.01
C PHE A 6 -10.74 -4.92 7.50
N THR A 7 -9.58 -5.36 7.97
CA THR A 7 -9.11 -4.91 9.28
C THR A 7 -8.70 -3.44 9.14
N ASP A 8 -9.03 -2.63 10.14
CA ASP A 8 -8.70 -1.20 10.13
C ASP A 8 -7.20 -0.98 9.87
N ALA A 9 -6.35 -1.87 10.36
CA ALA A 9 -4.91 -1.91 10.10
C ALA A 9 -4.56 -1.98 8.60
N TYR A 10 -5.13 -2.91 7.83
CA TYR A 10 -4.82 -3.01 6.40
C TYR A 10 -5.33 -1.81 5.61
N ARG A 11 -6.47 -1.23 6.04
CA ARG A 11 -6.96 0.03 5.47
C ARG A 11 -5.95 1.15 5.65
N LEU A 12 -5.38 1.31 6.85
CA LEU A 12 -4.40 2.36 7.15
C LEU A 12 -3.13 2.21 6.29
N LEU A 13 -2.62 0.98 6.16
CA LEU A 13 -1.48 0.67 5.26
C LEU A 13 -1.74 1.16 3.83
N ILE A 14 -2.91 0.85 3.26
CA ILE A 14 -3.24 1.26 1.90
C ILE A 14 -3.43 2.78 1.79
N GLU A 15 -4.03 3.42 2.79
CA GLU A 15 -4.17 4.88 2.82
C GLU A 15 -2.81 5.58 2.81
N ASP A 16 -1.83 5.11 3.58
CA ASP A 16 -0.48 5.67 3.59
C ASP A 16 0.24 5.46 2.26
N LEU A 17 0.11 4.29 1.63
CA LEU A 17 0.67 4.05 0.29
C LEU A 17 0.04 4.96 -0.77
N VAL A 18 -1.27 5.15 -0.73
CA VAL A 18 -1.98 6.06 -1.64
C VAL A 18 -1.56 7.50 -1.41
N ALA A 19 -1.43 7.92 -0.15
CA ALA A 19 -0.98 9.25 0.21
C ALA A 19 0.46 9.50 -0.27
N ALA A 20 1.37 8.56 -0.05
CA ALA A 20 2.76 8.61 -0.53
C ALA A 20 2.82 8.72 -2.06
N ARG A 21 2.03 7.91 -2.78
CA ARG A 21 1.96 8.00 -4.25
C ARG A 21 1.48 9.36 -4.72
N ARG A 22 0.39 9.87 -4.11
CA ARG A 22 -0.18 11.18 -4.47
C ARG A 22 0.77 12.33 -4.15
N ALA A 23 1.50 12.27 -3.05
CA ALA A 23 2.52 13.27 -2.68
C ALA A 23 3.64 13.37 -3.73
N LYS A 24 4.02 12.24 -4.34
CA LYS A 24 4.98 12.19 -5.46
C LYS A 24 4.35 12.51 -6.82
N LYS A 25 3.05 12.81 -6.88
CA LYS A 25 2.26 13.06 -8.10
C LYS A 25 2.33 11.91 -9.12
N VAL A 26 2.59 10.68 -8.66
CA VAL A 26 2.71 9.50 -9.52
C VAL A 26 1.33 8.93 -9.80
N SER A 27 0.98 8.67 -11.05
CA SER A 27 -0.31 8.05 -11.38
C SER A 27 -0.30 6.54 -11.08
N GLN A 28 -1.49 5.90 -10.98
CA GLN A 28 -1.56 4.43 -10.85
C GLN A 28 -0.91 3.71 -12.04
N ALA A 29 -1.06 4.26 -13.25
CA ALA A 29 -0.50 3.68 -14.47
C ALA A 29 1.04 3.79 -14.47
N GLU A 30 1.55 4.93 -14.01
CA GLU A 30 2.98 5.16 -13.89
C GLU A 30 3.62 4.27 -12.81
N LEU A 31 3.00 4.16 -11.63
CA LEU A 31 3.47 3.24 -10.59
C LEU A 31 3.47 1.78 -11.11
N ALA A 32 2.42 1.38 -11.82
CA ALA A 32 2.37 0.06 -12.42
C ALA A 32 3.51 -0.16 -13.43
N SER A 33 3.79 0.84 -14.27
CA SER A 33 4.92 0.80 -15.22
C SER A 33 6.27 0.66 -14.51
N ARG A 34 6.52 1.42 -13.44
CA ARG A 34 7.75 1.31 -12.62
C ARG A 34 7.95 -0.08 -12.00
N LEU A 35 6.86 -0.81 -11.77
CA LEU A 35 6.85 -2.15 -11.16
C LEU A 35 6.76 -3.30 -12.18
N ALA A 36 6.78 -3.00 -13.48
CA ALA A 36 6.50 -3.97 -14.54
C ALA A 36 5.17 -4.73 -14.31
N LYS A 37 4.13 -4.02 -13.86
CA LYS A 37 2.77 -4.53 -13.63
C LYS A 37 1.75 -3.79 -14.50
N VAL A 38 0.57 -4.37 -14.61
CA VAL A 38 -0.59 -3.73 -15.23
C VAL A 38 -1.26 -2.74 -14.27
N LYS A 39 -1.85 -1.65 -14.77
CA LYS A 39 -2.58 -0.65 -13.95
C LYS A 39 -3.62 -1.28 -13.01
N SER A 40 -4.29 -2.36 -13.47
CA SER A 40 -5.31 -3.05 -12.68
C SER A 40 -4.76 -3.69 -11.40
N PHE A 41 -3.47 -4.03 -11.35
CA PHE A 41 -2.79 -4.49 -10.15
C PHE A 41 -2.83 -3.41 -9.06
N ILE A 42 -2.36 -2.19 -9.38
CA ILE A 42 -2.37 -1.05 -8.46
C ILE A 42 -3.79 -0.67 -8.07
N ALA A 43 -4.72 -0.64 -9.03
CA ALA A 43 -6.12 -0.34 -8.74
C ALA A 43 -6.77 -1.36 -7.79
N LYS A 44 -6.44 -2.66 -7.90
CA LYS A 44 -6.93 -3.69 -6.98
C LYS A 44 -6.34 -3.54 -5.58
N VAL A 45 -5.05 -3.22 -5.47
CA VAL A 45 -4.38 -2.93 -4.21
C VAL A 45 -5.01 -1.71 -3.52
N GLU A 46 -5.12 -0.59 -4.21
CA GLU A 46 -5.65 0.66 -3.62
C GLU A 46 -7.14 0.56 -3.22
N ARG A 47 -7.89 -0.31 -3.90
CA ARG A 47 -9.28 -0.63 -3.53
C ARG A 47 -9.40 -1.73 -2.49
N ARG A 48 -8.27 -2.26 -1.99
CA ARG A 48 -8.21 -3.38 -1.03
C ARG A 48 -8.85 -4.67 -1.56
N GLY A 49 -9.01 -4.80 -2.88
CA GLY A 49 -9.48 -6.03 -3.53
C GLY A 49 -8.40 -7.10 -3.64
N ARG A 50 -7.15 -6.78 -3.26
CA ARG A 50 -6.02 -7.71 -3.16
C ARG A 50 -5.11 -7.26 -2.02
N ARG A 51 -4.65 -8.21 -1.19
CA ARG A 51 -3.62 -7.97 -0.17
C ARG A 51 -2.24 -7.77 -0.83
N LEU A 52 -1.45 -6.90 -0.24
CA LEU A 52 -0.08 -6.60 -0.66
C LEU A 52 0.87 -7.24 0.36
N ASP A 53 1.81 -8.06 -0.11
CA ASP A 53 2.80 -8.69 0.78
C ASP A 53 3.97 -7.73 1.10
N VAL A 54 4.85 -8.12 2.03
CA VAL A 54 5.95 -7.24 2.48
C VAL A 54 6.95 -6.91 1.37
N LEU A 55 7.20 -7.82 0.42
CA LEU A 55 8.13 -7.57 -0.68
C LEU A 55 7.50 -6.65 -1.71
N GLU A 56 6.21 -6.80 -1.98
CA GLU A 56 5.45 -5.87 -2.79
C GLU A 56 5.41 -4.47 -2.15
N PHE A 57 5.36 -4.38 -0.82
CA PHE A 57 5.40 -3.10 -0.11
C PHE A 57 6.74 -2.42 -0.31
N CYS A 58 7.84 -3.15 -0.16
CA CYS A 58 9.18 -2.63 -0.43
C CYS A 58 9.32 -2.18 -1.89
N ALA A 59 8.82 -2.98 -2.83
CA ALA A 59 8.86 -2.64 -4.25
C ALA A 59 8.09 -1.34 -4.55
N VAL A 60 6.86 -1.20 -4.03
CA VAL A 60 6.07 0.04 -4.18
C VAL A 60 6.78 1.24 -3.56
N SER A 61 7.32 1.08 -2.35
CA SER A 61 8.03 2.15 -1.64
C SER A 61 9.21 2.68 -2.46
N ARG A 62 10.07 1.79 -2.95
CA ARG A 62 11.21 2.13 -3.81
C ARG A 62 10.78 2.73 -5.14
N ALA A 63 9.74 2.19 -5.77
CA ALA A 63 9.19 2.74 -7.01
C ALA A 63 8.63 4.15 -6.83
N LEU A 64 8.22 4.54 -5.63
CA LEU A 64 7.79 5.89 -5.27
C LEU A 64 8.94 6.79 -4.78
N GLY A 65 10.15 6.25 -4.65
CA GLY A 65 11.31 6.99 -4.13
C GLY A 65 11.18 7.30 -2.64
N TYR A 66 10.64 6.35 -1.87
CA TYR A 66 10.66 6.35 -0.40
C TYR A 66 11.57 5.24 0.10
N ASP A 67 12.21 5.48 1.24
CA ASP A 67 12.77 4.41 2.05
C ASP A 67 11.61 3.58 2.64
N GLU A 68 11.66 2.26 2.44
CA GLU A 68 10.62 1.34 2.92
C GLU A 68 10.47 1.36 4.44
N SER A 69 11.54 1.56 5.20
CA SER A 69 11.49 1.57 6.66
C SER A 69 10.83 2.84 7.20
N GLU A 70 11.09 3.99 6.58
CA GLU A 70 10.40 5.24 6.91
C GLU A 70 8.91 5.17 6.59
N LEU A 71 8.53 4.57 5.46
CA LEU A 71 7.13 4.44 5.10
C LEU A 71 6.40 3.46 6.03
N LEU A 72 7.05 2.36 6.40
CA LEU A 72 6.52 1.40 7.37
C LEU A 72 6.36 2.05 8.75
N ALA A 73 7.32 2.88 9.20
CA ALA A 73 7.22 3.58 10.47
C ALA A 73 5.98 4.50 10.54
N ARG A 74 5.64 5.18 9.43
CA ARG A 74 4.40 5.99 9.34
C ARG A 74 3.15 5.14 9.52
N VAL A 75 3.10 3.97 8.88
CA VAL A 75 1.98 3.03 9.01
C VAL A 75 1.89 2.55 10.45
N VAL A 76 2.98 2.04 11.02
CA VAL A 76 3.03 1.49 12.38
C VAL A 76 2.59 2.52 13.42
N ALA A 77 2.94 3.79 13.25
CA ALA A 77 2.50 4.87 14.15
C ALA A 77 0.98 5.09 14.16
N ARG A 78 0.27 4.67 13.11
CA ARG A 78 -1.19 4.78 12.97
C ARG A 78 -1.93 3.48 13.31
N LEU A 79 -1.22 2.35 13.39
CA LEU A 79 -1.86 1.06 13.63
C LEU A 79 -2.53 1.03 15.01
N PRO A 80 -3.68 0.34 15.13
CA PRO A 80 -4.27 0.06 16.44
C PRO A 80 -3.34 -0.80 17.29
N ARG A 81 -3.49 -0.73 18.62
CA ARG A 81 -2.75 -1.59 19.56
C ARG A 81 -2.97 -3.08 19.29
N GLU A 82 -4.17 -3.45 18.87
CA GLU A 82 -4.55 -4.82 18.53
C GLU A 82 -4.77 -4.93 17.02
N ILE A 83 -4.12 -5.90 16.40
CA ILE A 83 -4.21 -6.15 14.96
C ILE A 83 -4.87 -7.51 14.75
N GLU A 84 -6.06 -7.51 14.18
CA GLU A 84 -6.70 -8.74 13.67
C GLU A 84 -6.01 -9.17 12.37
N ILE A 85 -5.69 -10.46 12.22
CA ILE A 85 -4.95 -11.02 11.06
C ILE A 85 -5.84 -11.90 10.19
#